data_AF-S4PIR7-F1
#
_entry.id   AF-S4PIR7-F1
#
_cell.length_a   1.000
_cell.length_b   1.000
_cell.length_c   1.000
_cell.angle_alpha   90.00
_cell.angle_beta   90.00
_cell.angle_gamma   90.00
#
_symmetry.space_group_name_H-M   'P 1'
#
loop_
_entity.id
_entity.type
_entity.pdbx_description
1 polymer ?
#
loop_
_entity_poly.entity_id
_entity_poly.type
_entity_poly.pdbx_seq_one_letter_code
_entity_poly.pdbx_strand_id
1 'polypeptide(L)'
;MDKYANTSDVSTLYWSRRISGAEWKNPWLKGNSLEASTTAWGLRAMLASSLLEEAVPVARYLLQALGPVDQDPDVLDALAQFAETIKTTNKLRVAVTVASFEEPRQFNIDNDNALIIQTQLVR
;
A
#
# COMPACT_ATOMS: atom_id res chain seq x y z
N MET A 1 -8.46 -4.71 -26.55
CA MET A 1 -8.09 -5.49 -25.35
C MET A 1 -8.36 -4.60 -24.16
N ASP A 2 -9.51 -4.79 -23.53
CA ASP A 2 -9.87 -4.08 -22.30
C ASP A 2 -9.13 -4.73 -21.14
N LYS A 3 -8.12 -4.03 -20.62
CA LYS A 3 -7.43 -4.46 -19.40
C LYS A 3 -8.29 -4.01 -18.23
N TYR A 4 -8.88 -4.97 -17.51
CA TYR A 4 -9.65 -4.67 -16.30
C TYR A 4 -8.76 -3.97 -15.27
N ALA A 5 -9.36 -3.06 -14.50
CA ALA A 5 -8.70 -2.19 -13.52
C ALA A 5 -8.28 -2.90 -12.23
N ASN A 6 -8.55 -4.20 -12.08
CA ASN A 6 -8.31 -4.90 -10.83
C ASN A 6 -7.32 -6.02 -11.12
N THR A 7 -6.20 -6.04 -10.41
CA THR A 7 -5.13 -7.05 -10.44
C THR A 7 -4.12 -6.92 -11.59
N SER A 8 -3.20 -5.97 -11.46
CA SER A 8 -1.82 -6.21 -11.89
C SER A 8 -1.01 -6.48 -10.62
N ASP A 9 -0.66 -7.75 -10.43
CA ASP A 9 0.02 -8.34 -9.28
C ASP A 9 -0.77 -8.33 -7.96
N VAL A 10 -0.80 -9.50 -7.32
CA VAL A 10 -1.42 -9.77 -5.99
C VAL A 10 -0.92 -8.80 -4.89
N SER A 11 0.12 -8.01 -5.18
CA SER A 11 0.74 -7.07 -4.26
C SER A 11 0.07 -5.69 -4.20
N THR A 12 -0.68 -5.23 -5.22
CA THR A 12 -1.23 -3.86 -5.24
C THR A 12 -2.68 -3.81 -5.71
N LEU A 13 -3.47 -2.93 -5.10
CA LEU A 13 -4.89 -2.72 -5.43
C LEU A 13 -5.15 -1.23 -5.63
N TYR A 14 -5.76 -0.87 -6.75
CA TYR A 14 -6.10 0.52 -7.10
C TYR A 14 -7.31 0.54 -8.03
N TRP A 15 -7.93 1.70 -8.17
CA TRP A 15 -9.06 1.89 -9.09
C TRP A 15 -8.69 2.90 -10.17
N SER A 16 -8.58 2.41 -11.41
CA SER A 16 -8.33 3.23 -12.59
C SER A 16 -9.60 3.46 -13.41
N ARG A 17 -9.64 4.61 -14.09
CA ARG A 17 -10.70 4.89 -15.06
C ARG A 17 -10.40 4.14 -16.37
N ARG A 18 -11.45 3.69 -17.07
CA ARG A 18 -11.29 3.18 -18.44
C ARG A 18 -10.92 4.33 -19.36
N ILE A 19 -9.80 4.18 -20.08
CA ILE A 19 -9.35 5.14 -21.08
C ILE A 19 -9.53 4.51 -22.45
N SER A 20 -10.27 5.19 -23.33
CA SER A 20 -10.48 4.73 -24.70
C SER A 20 -9.18 4.79 -25.50
N GLY A 21 -9.01 3.91 -26.51
CA GLY A 21 -7.76 3.86 -27.30
C GLY A 21 -7.42 5.17 -28.02
N ALA A 22 -8.42 6.01 -28.31
CA ALA A 22 -8.22 7.35 -28.88
C ALA A 22 -7.56 8.33 -27.89
N GLU A 23 -7.85 8.17 -26.60
CA GLU A 23 -7.34 9.05 -25.54
C GLU A 23 -5.91 8.73 -25.11
N TRP A 24 -5.35 7.56 -25.46
CA TRP A 24 -3.97 7.20 -25.11
C TRP A 24 -2.91 8.16 -25.66
N LYS A 25 -3.23 8.90 -26.73
CA LYS A 25 -2.34 9.91 -27.30
C LYS A 25 -2.40 11.25 -26.55
N ASN A 26 -3.32 11.43 -25.61
CA ASN A 26 -3.48 12.67 -24.88
C ASN A 26 -2.30 12.87 -23.89
N PRO A 27 -1.44 13.87 -24.10
CA PRO A 27 -0.29 14.10 -23.23
C PRO A 27 -0.69 14.53 -21.80
N TRP A 28 -1.89 15.09 -21.62
CA TRP A 28 -2.39 15.55 -20.31
C TRP A 28 -2.88 14.41 -19.40
N LEU A 29 -2.96 13.18 -19.93
CA LEU A 29 -3.26 12.01 -19.10
C LEU A 29 -2.02 11.41 -18.42
N LYS A 30 -0.82 11.78 -18.88
CA LYS A 30 0.43 11.32 -18.27
C LYS A 30 0.66 12.07 -16.96
N GLY A 31 0.69 11.36 -15.84
CA GLY A 31 0.87 11.95 -14.51
C GLY A 31 -0.42 12.47 -13.87
N ASN A 32 -1.59 12.05 -14.35
CA ASN A 32 -2.86 12.39 -13.69
C ASN A 32 -2.94 11.71 -12.32
N SER A 33 -3.12 12.51 -11.25
CA SER A 33 -3.26 12.02 -9.87
C SER A 33 -4.60 11.34 -9.59
N LEU A 34 -5.57 11.40 -10.50
CA LEU A 34 -6.93 10.89 -10.31
C LEU A 34 -6.98 9.45 -9.79
N GLU A 35 -6.10 8.57 -10.29
CA GLU A 35 -6.05 7.17 -9.83
C GLU A 35 -5.60 7.09 -8.36
N ALA A 36 -4.60 7.89 -7.98
CA ALA A 36 -4.12 7.98 -6.61
C ALA A 36 -5.19 8.60 -5.69
N SER A 37 -5.85 9.69 -6.10
CA SER A 37 -6.91 10.31 -5.31
C SER A 37 -8.10 9.36 -5.11
N THR A 38 -8.54 8.68 -6.17
CA THR A 38 -9.63 7.68 -6.09
C THR A 38 -9.25 6.53 -5.15
N THR A 39 -8.01 6.09 -5.23
CA THR A 39 -7.49 5.00 -4.39
C THR A 39 -7.35 5.44 -2.93
N ALA A 40 -7.02 6.70 -2.66
CA ALA A 40 -7.02 7.26 -1.31
C ALA A 40 -8.42 7.26 -0.68
N TRP A 41 -9.45 7.65 -1.44
CA TRP A 41 -10.84 7.56 -0.99
C TRP A 41 -11.28 6.11 -0.74
N GLY A 42 -10.87 5.18 -1.60
CA GLY A 42 -11.08 3.75 -1.39
C GLY A 42 -10.43 3.23 -0.11
N LEU A 43 -9.19 3.66 0.18
CA LEU A 43 -8.50 3.31 1.42
C LEU A 43 -9.25 3.82 2.66
N ARG A 44 -9.71 5.07 2.66
CA ARG A 44 -10.50 5.63 3.76
C ARG A 44 -11.81 4.87 3.97
N ALA A 45 -12.49 4.49 2.88
CA ALA A 45 -13.72 3.69 2.97
C ALA A 45 -13.46 2.29 3.56
N MET A 46 -12.36 1.64 3.19
CA MET A 46 -11.95 0.35 3.76
C MET A 46 -11.60 0.47 5.25
N LEU A 47 -10.89 1.52 5.65
CA LEU A 47 -10.61 1.83 7.05
C LEU A 47 -11.89 2.05 7.87
N ALA A 48 -12.84 2.83 7.33
CA ALA A 48 -14.15 3.03 7.96
C ALA A 48 -14.97 1.73 8.10
N SER A 49 -14.70 0.75 7.24
CA SER A 49 -15.37 -0.57 7.24
C SER A 49 -14.58 -1.64 8.01
N SER A 50 -13.48 -1.26 8.68
CA SER A 50 -12.59 -2.17 9.41
C SER A 50 -11.95 -3.28 8.56
N LEU A 51 -11.77 -3.05 7.26
CA LEU A 51 -11.17 -4.00 6.32
C LEU A 51 -9.63 -3.82 6.25
N LEU A 52 -8.96 -3.99 7.40
CA LEU A 52 -7.52 -3.69 7.55
C LEU A 52 -6.62 -4.56 6.66
N GLU A 53 -6.87 -5.88 6.57
CA GLU A 53 -6.05 -6.78 5.76
C GLU A 53 -6.18 -6.48 4.26
N GLU A 54 -7.39 -6.14 3.81
CA GLU A 54 -7.67 -5.78 2.40
C GLU A 54 -7.16 -4.39 2.04
N ALA A 55 -6.99 -3.51 3.02
CA ALA A 55 -6.44 -2.17 2.85
C ALA A 55 -4.91 -2.15 2.61
N VAL A 56 -4.18 -3.19 3.02
CA VAL A 56 -2.72 -3.28 2.83
C VAL A 56 -2.26 -3.13 1.37
N PRO A 57 -2.81 -3.88 0.39
CA PRO A 57 -2.41 -3.71 -1.02
C PRO A 57 -2.77 -2.34 -1.59
N VAL A 58 -3.78 -1.66 -1.05
CA VAL A 58 -4.17 -0.29 -1.42
C VAL A 58 -3.14 0.71 -0.90
N ALA A 59 -2.78 0.62 0.38
CA ALA A 59 -1.73 1.46 0.96
C ALA A 59 -0.37 1.27 0.25
N ARG A 60 -0.05 0.04 -0.17
CA ARG A 60 1.17 -0.25 -0.95
C ARG A 60 1.19 0.49 -2.30
N TYR A 61 0.08 0.49 -3.04
CA TYR A 61 -0.04 1.25 -4.28
C TYR A 61 0.19 2.75 -4.03
N LEU A 62 -0.49 3.32 -3.02
CA LEU A 62 -0.37 4.74 -2.69
C LEU A 62 1.07 5.14 -2.33
N LEU A 63 1.81 4.30 -1.59
CA LEU A 63 3.23 4.54 -1.30
C LEU A 63 4.12 4.53 -2.54
N GLN A 64 3.79 3.72 -3.56
CA GLN A 64 4.51 3.71 -4.84
C GLN A 64 4.13 4.90 -5.72
N ALA A 65 2.87 5.34 -5.67
CA ALA A 65 2.36 6.47 -6.41
C ALA A 65 2.82 7.82 -5.80
N LEU A 66 3.13 7.86 -4.51
CA LEU A 66 3.60 9.04 -3.80
C LEU A 66 5.01 9.42 -4.27
N GLY A 67 5.08 10.21 -5.35
CA GLY A 67 6.31 10.77 -5.88
C GLY A 67 6.85 11.94 -5.03
N PRO A 68 8.10 12.38 -5.28
CA PRO A 68 8.74 13.45 -4.50
C PRO A 68 8.32 14.88 -4.89
N VAL A 69 7.64 15.09 -6.02
CA VAL A 69 7.47 16.43 -6.62
C VAL A 69 6.03 16.95 -6.61
N ASP A 70 5.02 16.11 -6.36
CA ASP A 70 3.63 16.55 -6.31
C ASP A 70 2.81 15.57 -5.46
N GLN A 71 2.76 15.81 -4.15
CA GLN A 71 2.05 14.95 -3.21
C GLN A 71 0.61 15.41 -3.08
N ASP A 72 -0.31 14.57 -3.53
CA ASP A 72 -1.74 14.79 -3.34
C ASP A 72 -2.05 14.75 -1.81
N PRO A 73 -2.61 15.84 -1.23
CA PRO A 73 -2.91 15.91 0.19
C PRO A 73 -3.90 14.82 0.62
N ASP A 74 -4.82 14.40 -0.26
CA ASP A 74 -5.78 13.36 0.08
C ASP A 74 -5.11 11.99 0.27
N VAL A 75 -4.08 11.72 -0.54
CA VAL A 75 -3.26 10.50 -0.43
C VAL A 75 -2.46 10.50 0.87
N LEU A 76 -1.85 11.63 1.23
CA LEU A 76 -1.10 11.75 2.49
C LEU A 76 -1.99 11.53 3.71
N ASP A 77 -3.17 12.15 3.74
CA ASP A 77 -4.11 12.00 4.85
C ASP A 77 -4.65 10.56 4.95
N ALA A 78 -4.94 9.91 3.81
CA ALA A 78 -5.35 8.50 3.82
C ALA A 78 -4.26 7.56 4.36
N LEU A 79 -2.99 7.79 3.99
CA LEU A 79 -1.85 7.03 4.51
C LEU A 79 -1.59 7.32 5.99
N ALA A 80 -1.79 8.55 6.43
CA ALA A 80 -1.67 8.94 7.84
C ALA A 80 -2.73 8.21 8.70
N GLN A 81 -3.98 8.20 8.26
CA GLN A 81 -5.06 7.46 8.93
C GLN A 81 -4.77 5.95 8.97
N PHE A 82 -4.28 5.38 7.87
CA PHE A 82 -3.86 3.98 7.84
C PHE A 82 -2.74 3.69 8.85
N ALA A 83 -1.72 4.54 8.91
CA ALA A 83 -0.63 4.41 9.88
C ALA A 83 -1.13 4.53 11.33
N GLU A 84 -2.06 5.44 11.61
CA GLU A 84 -2.69 5.57 12.93
C GLU A 84 -3.45 4.30 13.32
N THR A 85 -4.21 3.71 12.39
CA THR A 85 -4.97 2.47 12.68
C THR A 85 -4.08 1.25 12.94
N ILE A 86 -2.90 1.16 12.32
CA ILE A 86 -1.94 0.06 12.54
C ILE A 86 -1.11 0.29 13.79
N LYS A 87 -0.85 1.54 14.15
CA LYS A 87 0.02 1.90 15.27
C LYS A 87 -0.67 1.58 16.60
N THR A 88 -0.39 0.39 17.14
CA THR A 88 -0.90 -0.07 18.43
C THR A 88 -0.22 0.59 19.62
N THR A 89 0.98 1.16 19.46
CA THR A 89 1.76 1.77 20.54
C THR A 89 2.81 2.77 20.03
N ASN A 90 3.29 3.64 20.91
CA ASN A 90 4.37 4.59 20.62
C ASN A 90 5.77 3.95 20.58
N LYS A 91 5.92 2.70 21.04
CA LYS A 91 7.18 1.95 20.94
C LYS A 91 6.96 0.69 20.13
N LEU A 92 7.52 0.63 18.92
CA LEU A 92 7.45 -0.58 18.10
C LEU A 92 8.18 -1.70 18.83
N ARG A 93 7.46 -2.77 19.16
CA ARG A 93 7.98 -4.02 19.73
C ARG A 93 7.14 -5.16 19.18
N VAL A 94 7.53 -5.69 18.04
CA VAL A 94 6.83 -6.79 17.37
C VAL A 94 7.73 -8.01 17.38
N ALA A 95 7.29 -9.09 18.03
CA ALA A 95 7.96 -10.38 17.99
C ALA A 95 7.19 -11.32 17.05
N VAL A 96 7.85 -11.75 15.97
CA VAL A 96 7.30 -12.71 15.01
C VAL A 96 8.05 -14.02 15.15
N THR A 97 7.35 -15.07 15.61
CA THR A 97 7.92 -16.42 15.70
C THR A 97 7.49 -17.23 14.50
N VAL A 98 8.44 -17.67 13.68
CA VAL A 98 8.19 -18.54 12.53
C VAL A 98 8.47 -19.97 12.93
N ALA A 99 7.42 -20.74 13.21
CA ALA A 99 7.50 -22.11 13.74
C ALA A 99 7.58 -23.20 12.66
N SER A 100 7.75 -22.83 11.39
CA SER A 100 7.68 -23.78 10.27
C SER A 100 8.97 -24.59 10.02
N PHE A 101 9.97 -24.49 10.90
CA PHE A 101 11.31 -25.09 10.73
C PHE A 101 11.78 -25.79 12.01
N GLU A 102 12.78 -26.68 11.87
CA GLU A 102 13.39 -27.44 12.98
C GLU A 102 13.94 -26.55 14.11
N GLU A 103 14.39 -25.33 13.78
CA GLU A 103 14.71 -24.29 14.76
C GLU A 103 13.71 -23.12 14.62
N PRO A 104 12.82 -22.90 15.61
CA PRO A 104 11.93 -21.76 15.59
C PRO A 104 12.76 -20.47 15.69
N ARG A 105 12.67 -19.62 14.66
CA ARG A 105 13.33 -18.30 14.66
C ARG A 105 12.35 -17.23 15.10
N GLN A 106 12.82 -16.37 15.99
CA GLN A 106 12.11 -15.20 16.48
C GLN A 106 12.72 -13.94 15.85
N PHE A 107 11.91 -13.18 15.14
CA PHE A 107 12.26 -11.84 14.67
C PHE A 107 11.73 -10.82 15.67
N ASN A 108 12.61 -9.97 16.19
CA ASN A 108 12.22 -8.85 17.03
C ASN A 108 12.36 -7.57 16.21
N ILE A 109 11.23 -6.92 15.95
CA ILE A 109 11.15 -5.66 15.23
C ILE A 109 10.92 -4.54 16.25
N ASP A 110 11.94 -3.72 16.43
CA ASP A 110 12.01 -2.57 17.31
C ASP A 110 12.16 -1.28 16.48
N ASN A 111 12.15 -0.13 17.13
CA ASN A 111 12.31 1.17 16.46
C ASN A 111 13.61 1.28 15.62
N ASP A 112 14.67 0.56 16.01
CA ASP A 112 15.98 0.64 15.35
C ASP A 112 16.08 -0.18 14.06
N ASN A 113 15.20 -1.18 13.87
CA ASN A 113 15.24 -2.08 12.71
C ASN A 113 13.91 -2.15 11.94
N ALA A 114 12.95 -1.26 12.25
CA ALA A 114 11.64 -1.17 11.61
C ALA A 114 11.67 -0.95 10.09
N LEU A 115 12.73 -0.33 9.58
CA LEU A 115 12.91 -0.04 8.15
C LEU A 115 13.72 -1.10 7.40
N ILE A 116 14.23 -2.11 8.11
CA ILE A 116 15.06 -3.17 7.54
C ILE A 116 14.19 -4.36 7.21
N ILE A 117 14.17 -4.77 5.94
CA ILE A 117 13.50 -6.00 5.54
C ILE A 117 14.31 -7.18 6.08
N GLN A 118 13.72 -7.94 7.01
CA GLN A 118 14.31 -9.15 7.56
C GLN A 118 13.79 -10.34 6.77
N THR A 119 14.64 -10.91 5.91
CA THR A 119 14.29 -12.10 5.13
C THR A 119 14.98 -13.34 5.68
N GLN A 120 14.30 -14.48 5.61
CA GLN A 120 14.94 -15.78 5.79
C GLN A 120 15.33 -16.31 4.42
N LEU A 121 16.63 -16.54 4.19
CA LEU A 121 17.10 -17.30 3.04
C LEU A 121 16.64 -18.75 3.23
N VAL A 122 15.74 -19.21 2.35
CA VAL A 122 15.39 -20.63 2.24
C VAL A 122 16.61 -21.34 1.67
N ARG A 123 17.13 -22.36 2.38
CA ARG A 123 18.20 -23.23 1.91
C ARG A 123 17.65 -24.59 1.55
#